data_AF-A0A014KZ35-F1
#
_entry.id   AF-A0A014KZ35-F1
#
_cell.length_a   1.000
_cell.length_b   1.000
_cell.length_c   1.000
_cell.angle_alpha   90.00
_cell.angle_beta   90.00
_cell.angle_gamma   90.00
#
_symmetry.space_group_name_H-M   'P 1'
#
loop_
_entity.id
_entity.type
_entity.pdbx_description
1 polymer ?
#
loop_
_entity_poly.entity_id
_entity_poly.type
_entity_poly.pdbx_seq_one_letter_code
_entity_poly.pdbx_strand_id
1 'polypeptide(L)'
;MSTRLASADGWGKGGDSGGLRSDKKAWTAAASGVGTVKEIAKTALTELERGQKNRGGFDPLAVLPVIGPTAAPGSQCIAAQREVYQSWKRYLDDVTGRCDALKGRLEKAGQNHYKNDKAVQDAFEALEKRYEDTPQVGGQSRGR
;
A
#
# COMPACT_ATOMS: atom_id res chain seq x y z
N MET A 1 -21.64 -48.01 -24.11
CA MET A 1 -20.38 -47.78 -23.38
C MET A 1 -20.19 -46.29 -23.17
N SER A 2 -20.03 -45.92 -21.89
CA SER A 2 -19.49 -44.69 -21.29
C SER A 2 -20.02 -43.32 -21.70
N THR A 3 -21.01 -42.89 -20.92
CA THR A 3 -21.16 -41.60 -20.24
C THR A 3 -19.84 -40.90 -19.86
N ARG A 4 -19.82 -39.56 -19.98
CA ARG A 4 -19.40 -38.61 -18.93
C ARG A 4 -19.65 -37.17 -19.38
N LEU A 5 -20.65 -36.53 -18.78
CA LEU A 5 -20.57 -35.12 -18.43
C LEU A 5 -19.64 -35.05 -17.21
N ALA A 6 -18.54 -34.32 -17.33
CA ALA A 6 -17.73 -33.84 -16.21
C ALA A 6 -17.77 -32.32 -16.34
N SER A 7 -18.75 -31.71 -15.68
CA SER A 7 -18.58 -31.07 -14.39
C SER A 7 -18.05 -29.66 -14.58
N ALA A 8 -18.68 -28.73 -13.86
CA ALA A 8 -18.12 -27.43 -13.55
C ALA A 8 -16.91 -27.57 -12.60
N ASP A 9 -16.01 -28.49 -12.92
CA ASP A 9 -14.78 -28.74 -12.20
C ASP A 9 -13.75 -27.77 -12.74
N GLY A 10 -13.64 -26.67 -12.00
CA GLY A 10 -12.58 -25.71 -12.19
C GLY A 10 -13.12 -24.38 -12.68
N TRP A 11 -13.75 -23.63 -11.77
CA TRP A 11 -13.17 -22.31 -11.54
C TRP A 11 -11.70 -22.54 -11.31
N GLY A 12 -10.95 -22.36 -12.40
CA GLY A 12 -9.56 -22.70 -12.48
C GLY A 12 -8.89 -22.18 -11.23
N LYS A 13 -8.10 -23.06 -10.59
CA LYS A 13 -7.01 -22.65 -9.71
C LYS A 13 -6.48 -21.34 -10.29
N GLY A 14 -6.82 -20.23 -9.65
CA GLY A 14 -6.33 -18.93 -10.03
C GLY A 14 -4.85 -19.02 -9.83
N GLY A 15 -4.15 -19.29 -10.93
CA GLY A 15 -2.71 -19.26 -10.97
C GLY A 15 -2.26 -17.95 -10.36
N ASP A 16 -1.09 -18.01 -9.75
CA ASP A 16 -0.25 -16.89 -9.38
C ASP A 16 0.08 -16.09 -10.66
N SER A 17 -0.94 -15.48 -11.24
CA SER A 17 -0.84 -14.43 -12.21
C SER A 17 -0.64 -13.19 -11.35
N GLY A 18 0.47 -12.49 -11.56
CA GLY A 18 0.78 -11.20 -10.93
C GLY A 18 -0.20 -10.08 -11.32
N GLY A 19 -1.47 -10.42 -11.53
CA GLY A 19 -2.58 -9.53 -11.76
C GLY A 19 -3.20 -9.04 -10.46
N LEU A 20 -3.83 -7.87 -10.55
CA LEU A 20 -4.51 -7.19 -9.46
C LEU A 20 -5.64 -8.09 -8.91
N ARG A 21 -5.58 -8.48 -7.63
CA ARG A 21 -6.64 -9.26 -6.98
C ARG A 21 -7.92 -8.42 -6.85
N SER A 22 -9.10 -8.97 -7.15
CA SER A 22 -10.39 -8.31 -6.83
C SER A 22 -10.79 -8.47 -5.35
N ASP A 23 -9.83 -8.60 -4.44
CA ASP A 23 -10.11 -8.81 -3.02
C ASP A 23 -9.91 -7.50 -2.25
N LYS A 24 -11.02 -6.89 -1.82
CA LYS A 24 -11.01 -5.69 -0.97
C LYS A 24 -10.09 -5.84 0.25
N LYS A 25 -10.07 -7.01 0.90
CA LYS A 25 -9.23 -7.27 2.08
C LYS A 25 -7.76 -7.22 1.71
N ALA A 26 -7.36 -7.74 0.55
CA ALA A 26 -5.99 -7.68 0.09
C ALA A 26 -5.52 -6.23 -0.11
N TRP A 27 -6.36 -5.39 -0.72
CA TRP A 27 -6.09 -3.95 -0.90
C TRP A 27 -5.98 -3.20 0.43
N THR A 28 -6.91 -3.45 1.36
CA THR A 28 -6.88 -2.85 2.69
C THR A 28 -5.65 -3.29 3.48
N ALA A 29 -5.26 -4.57 3.39
CA ALA A 29 -4.06 -5.08 4.05
C ALA A 29 -2.79 -4.43 3.49
N ALA A 30 -2.69 -4.30 2.16
CA ALA A 30 -1.57 -3.59 1.52
C ALA A 30 -1.51 -2.11 1.95
N ALA A 31 -2.65 -1.42 1.99
CA ALA A 31 -2.75 -0.05 2.46
C ALA A 31 -2.29 0.10 3.91
N SER A 32 -2.67 -0.84 4.78
CA SER A 32 -2.23 -0.90 6.17
C SER A 32 -0.71 -1.10 6.28
N GLY A 33 -0.15 -2.05 5.53
CA GLY A 33 1.30 -2.30 5.51
C GLY A 33 2.11 -1.08 5.07
N VAL A 34 1.66 -0.37 4.02
CA VAL A 34 2.27 0.89 3.59
C VAL A 34 2.15 1.98 4.67
N GLY A 35 1.02 2.02 5.38
CA GLY A 35 0.82 2.87 6.55
C GLY A 35 1.83 2.58 7.67
N THR A 36 2.15 1.32 7.95
CA THR A 36 3.18 0.96 8.93
C THR A 36 4.56 1.46 8.52
N VAL A 37 4.93 1.32 7.24
CA VAL A 37 6.22 1.84 6.73
C VAL A 37 6.32 3.35 6.91
N LYS A 38 5.23 4.08 6.64
CA LYS A 38 5.16 5.53 6.87
C LYS A 38 5.46 5.89 8.34
N GLU A 39 4.84 5.20 9.30
CA GLU A 39 5.05 5.50 10.72
C GLU A 39 6.45 5.12 11.20
N ILE A 40 7.06 4.06 10.65
CA ILE A 40 8.48 3.75 10.86
C ILE A 40 9.37 4.88 10.33
N ALA A 41 9.10 5.40 9.13
CA ALA A 41 9.88 6.50 8.54
C ALA A 41 9.81 7.79 9.38
N LYS A 42 8.61 8.14 9.88
CA LYS A 42 8.43 9.26 10.81
C LYS A 42 9.17 9.07 12.13
N THR A 43 9.13 7.86 12.67
CA THR A 43 9.86 7.52 13.89
C THR A 43 11.36 7.69 13.67
N ALA A 44 11.89 7.16 12.56
CA ALA A 44 13.29 7.31 12.19
C ALA A 44 13.70 8.79 12.03
N LEU A 45 12.83 9.62 11.43
CA LEU A 45 13.07 11.06 11.33
C LEU A 45 13.12 11.73 12.72
N THR A 46 12.17 11.40 13.59
CA THR A 46 12.13 11.94 14.98
C THR A 46 13.40 11.58 15.75
N GLU A 47 13.85 10.32 15.63
CA GLU A 47 15.07 9.85 16.27
C GLU A 47 16.33 10.50 15.68
N LEU A 48 16.35 10.74 14.37
CA LEU A 48 17.42 11.48 13.71
C LEU A 48 17.48 12.92 14.24
N GLU A 49 16.34 13.62 14.32
CA GLU A 49 16.28 14.99 14.86
C GLU A 49 16.75 15.05 16.33
N ARG A 50 16.32 14.07 17.15
CA ARG A 50 16.77 13.92 18.54
C ARG A 50 18.28 13.68 18.64
N GLY A 51 18.82 12.83 17.79
CA GLY A 51 20.25 12.50 17.74
C GLY A 51 21.16 13.65 17.27
N GLN A 52 20.64 14.63 16.55
CA GLN A 52 21.39 15.84 16.18
C GLN A 52 21.38 16.88 17.29
N LYS A 53 20.23 17.12 17.94
CA LYS A 53 20.07 18.14 19.00
C LYS A 53 20.92 17.85 20.25
N ASN A 54 21.16 16.57 20.56
CA ASN A 54 21.86 16.15 21.78
C ASN A 54 23.40 16.20 21.71
N ARG A 55 24.01 16.56 20.57
CA ARG A 55 25.46 16.69 20.45
C ARG A 55 25.90 18.13 20.77
N GLY A 56 25.89 18.48 22.06
CA GLY A 56 26.53 19.70 22.58
C GLY A 56 25.81 21.03 22.32
N GLY A 57 24.47 21.05 22.22
CA GLY A 57 23.71 22.28 21.93
C GLY A 57 23.72 22.70 20.46
N PHE A 58 24.16 21.80 19.57
CA PHE A 58 24.13 22.00 18.13
C PHE A 58 22.69 21.99 17.61
N ASP A 59 22.23 23.13 17.11
CA ASP A 59 21.03 23.21 16.29
C ASP A 59 21.41 22.97 14.81
N PRO A 60 21.04 21.82 14.21
CA PRO A 60 21.36 21.52 12.81
C PRO A 60 20.63 22.43 11.82
N LEU A 61 19.63 23.22 12.27
CA LEU A 61 18.92 24.21 11.48
C LEU A 61 19.43 25.64 11.71
N ALA A 62 20.33 25.86 12.66
CA ALA A 62 20.92 27.17 12.89
C ALA A 62 21.80 27.59 11.71
N VAL A 63 21.49 28.77 11.17
CA VAL A 63 22.34 29.45 10.20
C VAL A 63 23.49 30.10 10.98
N LEU A 64 24.57 29.35 11.21
CA LEU A 64 25.80 29.94 11.73
C LEU A 64 26.48 30.76 10.61
N PRO A 65 26.85 32.03 10.87
CA PRO A 65 27.65 32.79 9.92
C PRO A 65 29.00 32.09 9.72
N VAL A 66 29.34 31.81 8.46
CA VAL A 66 30.68 31.33 8.08
C VAL A 66 31.62 32.51 8.24
N ILE A 67 32.21 32.69 9.42
CA ILE A 67 33.18 33.76 9.67
C ILE A 67 34.59 33.25 9.30
N GLY A 68 35.07 33.70 8.14
CA GLY A 68 36.48 34.01 7.89
C GLY A 68 37.49 32.84 7.80
N PRO A 69 38.75 33.16 7.41
CA PRO A 69 39.80 32.19 7.10
C PRO A 69 40.36 31.40 8.31
N THR A 70 39.81 31.60 9.50
CA THR A 70 40.14 30.85 10.72
C THR A 70 38.94 30.00 11.15
N ALA A 71 38.53 29.08 10.29
CA ALA A 71 37.53 28.10 10.67
C ALA A 71 38.15 27.18 11.74
N ALA A 72 37.52 27.09 12.93
CA ALA A 72 38.00 26.23 14.01
C ALA A 72 38.16 24.77 13.50
N PRO A 73 39.18 24.03 13.96
CA PRO A 73 39.29 22.59 13.70
C PRO A 73 37.95 21.91 14.05
N GLY A 74 37.31 21.27 13.07
CA GLY A 74 35.99 20.63 13.25
C GLY A 74 34.81 21.33 12.56
N SER A 75 34.98 22.55 12.05
CA SER A 75 33.97 23.27 11.25
C SER A 75 33.51 22.50 10.00
N GLN A 76 34.44 21.85 9.29
CA GLN A 76 34.13 21.00 8.13
C GLN A 76 33.33 19.75 8.51
N CYS A 77 33.67 19.09 9.62
CA CYS A 77 32.92 17.94 10.12
C CYS A 77 31.49 18.31 10.51
N ILE A 78 31.30 19.49 11.12
CA ILE A 78 29.98 20.02 11.48
C ILE A 78 29.16 20.33 10.22
N ALA A 79 29.77 20.97 9.21
CA ALA A 79 29.11 21.26 7.94
C ALA A 79 28.67 19.97 7.23
N ALA A 80 29.57 18.99 7.12
CA ALA A 80 29.28 17.68 6.55
C ALA A 80 28.14 16.96 7.30
N GLN A 81 28.15 17.00 8.63
CA GLN A 81 27.08 16.42 9.46
C GLN A 81 25.71 17.09 9.16
N ARG A 82 25.70 18.41 8.95
CA ARG A 82 24.49 19.18 8.62
C ARG A 82 23.93 18.81 7.25
N GLU A 83 24.80 18.68 6.25
CA GLU A 83 24.41 18.26 4.89
C GLU A 83 23.84 16.84 4.87
N VAL A 84 24.51 15.90 5.56
CA VAL A 84 24.01 14.53 5.69
C VAL A 84 22.65 14.52 6.39
N TYR A 85 22.50 15.24 7.51
CA TYR A 85 21.20 15.35 8.17
C TYR A 85 20.09 15.89 7.25
N GLN A 86 20.35 16.97 6.51
CA GLN A 86 19.36 17.56 5.62
C GLN A 86 18.96 16.62 4.48
N SER A 87 19.91 15.88 3.91
CA SER A 87 19.62 14.90 2.86
C SER A 87 18.75 13.74 3.37
N TRP A 88 19.06 13.20 4.55
CA TRP A 88 18.25 12.14 5.18
C TRP A 88 16.86 12.63 5.58
N LYS A 89 16.76 13.83 6.13
CA LYS A 89 15.47 14.45 6.45
C LYS A 89 14.59 14.55 5.21
N ARG A 90 15.11 15.14 4.13
CA ARG A 90 14.39 15.27 2.86
C ARG A 90 13.97 13.92 2.30
N TYR A 91 14.84 12.91 2.37
CA TYR A 91 14.53 11.57 1.90
C TYR A 91 13.39 10.92 2.70
N LEU A 92 13.43 10.98 4.04
CA LEU A 92 12.39 10.40 4.90
C LEU A 92 11.05 11.13 4.76
N ASP A 93 11.06 12.45 4.57
CA ASP A 93 9.86 13.23 4.28
C ASP A 93 9.22 12.79 2.94
N ASP A 94 10.02 12.64 1.89
CA ASP A 94 9.55 12.18 0.58
C ASP A 94 9.00 10.74 0.63
N VAL A 95 9.70 9.82 1.32
CA VAL A 95 9.22 8.44 1.54
C VAL A 95 7.87 8.46 2.26
N THR A 96 7.73 9.27 3.30
CA THR A 96 6.46 9.43 4.04
C THR A 96 5.33 9.88 3.12
N GLY A 97 5.58 10.89 2.27
CA GLY A 97 4.62 11.38 1.29
C GLY A 97 4.24 10.34 0.22
N ARG A 98 5.22 9.56 -0.26
CA ARG A 98 4.98 8.45 -1.21
C ARG A 98 4.15 7.34 -0.59
N CYS A 99 4.42 6.99 0.66
CA CYS A 99 3.60 6.00 1.40
C CYS A 99 2.16 6.48 1.55
N ASP A 100 1.93 7.76 1.86
CA ASP A 100 0.57 8.33 1.92
C ASP A 100 -0.16 8.26 0.58
N ALA A 101 0.50 8.70 -0.49
CA ALA A 101 -0.07 8.66 -1.83
C ALA A 101 -0.39 7.22 -2.26
N LEU A 102 0.50 6.27 -1.98
CA LEU A 102 0.31 4.86 -2.30
C LEU A 102 -0.83 4.25 -1.46
N LYS A 103 -0.87 4.50 -0.16
CA LYS A 103 -1.95 4.05 0.74
C LYS A 103 -3.31 4.49 0.21
N GLY A 104 -3.48 5.77 -0.12
CA GLY A 104 -4.75 6.28 -0.65
C GLY A 104 -5.16 5.63 -1.98
N ARG A 105 -4.19 5.32 -2.86
CA ARG A 105 -4.45 4.58 -4.11
C ARG A 105 -4.90 3.15 -3.85
N LEU A 106 -4.27 2.46 -2.90
CA LEU A 106 -4.63 1.09 -2.50
C LEU A 106 -6.04 1.03 -1.90
N GLU A 107 -6.38 1.97 -1.01
CA GLU A 107 -7.73 2.06 -0.42
C GLU A 107 -8.81 2.30 -1.49
N LYS A 108 -8.53 3.21 -2.44
CA LYS A 108 -9.44 3.49 -3.56
C LYS A 108 -9.62 2.28 -4.47
N ALA A 109 -8.54 1.56 -4.79
CA ALA A 109 -8.61 0.33 -5.57
C ALA A 109 -9.50 -0.71 -4.87
N GLY A 110 -9.26 -0.97 -3.59
CA GLY A 110 -10.08 -1.90 -2.81
C GLY A 110 -11.56 -1.53 -2.76
N GLN A 111 -11.86 -0.23 -2.60
CA GLN A 111 -13.25 0.24 -2.60
C GLN A 111 -13.93 0.08 -3.97
N ASN A 112 -13.21 0.32 -5.07
CA ASN A 112 -13.74 0.15 -6.42
C ASN A 112 -14.01 -1.33 -6.74
N HIS A 113 -13.07 -2.22 -6.42
CA HIS A 113 -13.26 -3.67 -6.57
C HIS A 113 -14.51 -4.14 -5.81
N TYR A 114 -14.63 -3.75 -4.54
CA TYR A 114 -15.79 -4.09 -3.72
C TYR A 114 -17.12 -3.61 -4.32
N LYS A 115 -17.17 -2.36 -4.81
CA LYS A 115 -18.39 -1.80 -5.42
C LYS A 115 -18.77 -2.55 -6.69
N ASN A 116 -17.80 -2.90 -7.52
CA ASN A 116 -18.04 -3.65 -8.74
C ASN A 116 -18.56 -5.06 -8.42
N ASP A 117 -17.89 -5.79 -7.53
CA ASP A 117 -18.29 -7.15 -7.14
C ASP A 117 -19.70 -7.15 -6.54
N LYS A 118 -20.00 -6.16 -5.68
CA LYS A 118 -21.35 -5.99 -5.12
C LYS A 118 -22.39 -5.69 -6.19
N ALA A 119 -22.10 -4.79 -7.13
CA ALA A 119 -23.05 -4.46 -8.20
C ALA A 119 -23.34 -5.67 -9.11
N VAL A 120 -22.33 -6.51 -9.37
CA VAL A 120 -22.50 -7.76 -10.11
C VAL A 120 -23.38 -8.72 -9.32
N GLN A 121 -23.11 -8.92 -8.02
CA GLN A 121 -23.94 -9.76 -7.16
C GLN A 121 -25.39 -9.28 -7.13
N ASP A 122 -25.62 -7.99 -6.87
CA ASP A 122 -26.95 -7.39 -6.79
C ASP A 122 -27.71 -7.57 -8.13
N ALA A 123 -27.01 -7.52 -9.29
CA ALA A 123 -27.60 -7.76 -10.60
C ALA A 123 -28.03 -9.23 -10.81
N PHE A 124 -27.23 -10.20 -10.34
CA PHE A 124 -27.60 -11.62 -10.38
C PHE A 124 -28.74 -11.95 -9.42
N GLU A 125 -28.74 -11.38 -8.21
CA GLU A 125 -29.86 -11.54 -7.26
C GLU A 125 -31.16 -10.94 -7.81
N ALA A 126 -31.08 -9.81 -8.54
CA ALA A 126 -32.24 -9.24 -9.21
C ALA A 126 -32.74 -10.11 -10.37
N LEU A 127 -31.83 -10.76 -11.10
CA LEU A 127 -32.18 -11.72 -12.15
C LEU A 127 -32.87 -12.95 -11.57
N GLU A 128 -32.32 -13.51 -10.48
CA GLU A 128 -32.90 -14.66 -9.77
C GLU A 128 -34.33 -14.37 -9.31
N LYS A 129 -34.54 -13.23 -8.64
CA LYS A 129 -35.89 -12.77 -8.21
C LYS A 129 -36.87 -12.63 -9.37
N ARG A 130 -36.40 -12.21 -10.55
CA ARG A 130 -37.25 -12.03 -11.73
C ARG A 130 -37.72 -13.34 -12.34
N TYR A 131 -36.93 -14.41 -12.18
CA TYR A 131 -37.17 -15.71 -12.81
C TYR A 131 -37.43 -16.82 -11.76
N GLU A 132 -37.94 -16.47 -10.57
CA GLU A 132 -38.33 -17.45 -9.54
C GLU A 132 -39.38 -18.46 -10.03
N ASP A 133 -40.21 -18.05 -10.99
CA ASP A 133 -41.25 -18.85 -11.61
C ASP A 133 -40.73 -19.80 -12.72
N THR A 134 -39.47 -19.65 -13.12
CA THR A 134 -38.87 -20.42 -14.18
C THR A 134 -38.17 -21.64 -13.57
N PRO A 135 -38.70 -22.86 -13.75
CA PRO A 135 -38.06 -24.04 -13.20
C PRO A 135 -36.66 -24.18 -13.81
N GLN A 136 -35.65 -24.55 -13.01
CA GLN A 136 -34.32 -24.89 -13.51
C GLN A 136 -34.40 -26.15 -14.38
N VAL A 137 -34.70 -25.97 -15.67
CA VAL A 137 -34.87 -27.05 -16.65
C VAL A 137 -33.56 -27.50 -17.30
N GLY A 138 -32.45 -26.82 -17.04
CA GLY A 138 -31.12 -27.20 -17.50
C GLY A 138 -30.33 -27.91 -16.42
N GLY A 139 -30.14 -29.22 -16.55
CA GLY A 139 -29.36 -30.03 -15.60
C GLY A 139 -30.00 -31.34 -15.17
N GLN A 140 -31.14 -31.74 -15.75
CA GLN A 140 -31.58 -33.13 -15.64
C GLN A 140 -30.54 -34.02 -16.32
N SER A 141 -29.63 -34.55 -15.50
CA SER A 141 -28.83 -35.72 -15.83
C SER A 141 -29.79 -36.82 -16.23
N ARG A 142 -30.12 -36.89 -17.53
CA ARG A 142 -30.56 -38.14 -18.13
C ARG A 142 -29.37 -39.06 -18.00
N GLY A 143 -29.40 -39.82 -16.92
CA GLY A 143 -28.44 -40.85 -16.61
C GLY A 143 -28.18 -41.66 -17.87
N ARG A 144 -26.91 -41.92 -18.10
CA ARG A 144 -26.48 -43.03 -18.93
C ARG A 144 -25.45 -43.81 -18.15
#